data_AF-A0A512NS91-F1
#
_entry.id   AF-A0A512NS91-F1
#
_cell.length_a   1.000
_cell.length_b   1.000
_cell.length_c   1.000
_cell.angle_alpha   90.00
_cell.angle_beta   90.00
_cell.angle_gamma   90.00
#
_symmetry.space_group_name_H-M   'P 1'
#
loop_
_entity.id
_entity.type
_entity.pdbx_description
1 polymer ?
#
loop_
_entity_poly.entity_id
_entity_poly.type
_entity_poly.pdbx_seq_one_letter_code
_entity_poly.pdbx_strand_id
1 'polypeptide(L)'
;MRGNWRSRNPMLANALATVIAAWLVGFGAYGVLRDDLAVPASRRYGGAKHYYHFHGVAAWLIFAGFACLGASIILVVYRRLKATPSGMADPRVALVVGTAGALIILTMLITKWVES
;
A
#
# COMPACT_ATOMS: atom_id res chain seq x y z
N MET A 1 2.37 24.21 25.22
CA MET A 1 1.64 23.39 24.23
C MET A 1 2.56 22.26 23.75
N ARG A 2 2.29 20.99 24.11
CA ARG A 2 3.09 19.84 23.63
C ARG A 2 2.74 19.57 22.16
N GLY A 3 3.45 20.18 21.22
CA GLY A 3 3.28 19.89 19.80
C GLY A 3 3.44 18.40 19.51
N ASN A 4 2.53 17.84 18.69
CA ASN A 4 2.50 16.43 18.29
C ASN A 4 3.89 15.94 17.86
N TRP A 5 4.31 14.73 18.24
CA TRP A 5 5.65 14.23 17.92
C TRP A 5 5.96 14.26 16.40
N ARG A 6 4.93 14.08 15.57
CA ARG A 6 5.00 14.21 14.11
C ARG A 6 5.41 15.61 13.64
N SER A 7 4.99 16.67 14.33
CA SER A 7 5.37 18.04 13.97
C SER A 7 6.80 18.36 14.41
N ARG A 8 7.33 17.64 15.41
CA ARG A 8 8.72 17.78 15.86
C ARG A 8 9.71 17.05 14.95
N ASN A 9 9.30 15.95 14.33
CA ASN A 9 10.13 15.12 13.45
C ASN A 9 9.42 14.81 12.11
N PRO A 10 9.17 15.80 11.25
CA PRO A 10 8.40 15.61 10.02
C PRO A 10 9.09 14.68 9.02
N MET A 11 10.42 14.71 8.94
CA MET A 11 11.19 13.82 8.07
C MET A 11 11.05 12.35 8.50
N LEU A 12 11.18 12.08 9.80
CA LEU A 12 11.00 10.73 10.34
C LEU A 12 9.57 10.22 10.12
N ALA A 13 8.57 11.08 10.32
CA ALA A 13 7.17 10.72 10.08
C ALA A 13 6.90 10.37 8.61
N ASN A 14 7.50 11.11 7.67
CA ASN A 14 7.40 10.85 6.24
C ASN A 14 8.13 9.55 5.86
N ALA A 15 9.33 9.32 6.38
CA ALA A 15 10.09 8.10 6.15
C ALA A 15 9.32 6.85 6.63
N LEU A 16 8.79 6.90 7.86
CA LEU A 16 7.97 5.82 8.41
C LEU A 16 6.71 5.57 7.58
N ALA A 17 6.04 6.63 7.10
CA ALA A 17 4.87 6.49 6.23
C ALA A 17 5.24 5.81 4.90
N THR A 18 6.37 6.17 4.28
CA THR A 18 6.86 5.51 3.07
C THR A 18 7.19 4.04 3.30
N VAL A 19 7.83 3.71 4.43
CA VAL A 19 8.12 2.31 4.80
C VAL A 19 6.84 1.51 4.99
N ILE A 20 5.83 2.07 5.64
CA ILE A 20 4.52 1.41 5.81
C ILE A 20 3.84 1.20 4.46
N ALA A 21 3.89 2.18 3.56
CA ALA A 21 3.33 2.05 2.22
C ALA A 21 4.00 0.91 1.43
N ALA A 22 5.34 0.87 1.45
CA ALA A 22 6.10 -0.19 0.80
C ALA A 22 5.81 -1.57 1.42
N TRP A 23 5.72 -1.65 2.75
CA TRP A 23 5.40 -2.89 3.45
C TRP A 23 3.99 -3.40 3.13
N LEU A 24 2.98 -2.54 3.08
CA LEU A 24 1.61 -2.91 2.69
C LEU A 24 1.55 -3.52 1.28
N VAL A 25 2.22 -2.88 0.32
CA VAL A 25 2.29 -3.35 -1.06
C VAL A 25 3.05 -4.68 -1.13
N GLY A 26 4.21 -4.77 -0.47
CA GLY A 26 5.03 -5.98 -0.44
C GLY A 26 4.33 -7.17 0.23
N PHE A 27 3.62 -6.93 1.33
CA PHE A 27 2.83 -7.95 2.02
C PHE A 27 1.70 -8.48 1.14
N GLY A 28 0.96 -7.59 0.49
CA GLY A 28 -0.09 -7.97 -0.46
C GLY A 28 0.47 -8.75 -1.65
N ALA A 29 1.59 -8.29 -2.21
CA ALA A 29 2.24 -8.93 -3.35
C ALA A 29 2.70 -10.35 -3.01
N TYR A 30 3.36 -10.52 -1.87
CA TYR A 30 3.80 -11.81 -1.38
C TYR A 30 2.63 -12.79 -1.17
N GLY A 31 1.51 -12.33 -0.58
CA GLY A 31 0.34 -13.18 -0.38
C GLY A 31 -0.32 -13.62 -1.69
N VAL A 32 -0.42 -12.73 -2.68
CA VAL A 32 -0.99 -13.06 -4.00
C VAL A 32 -0.11 -14.05 -4.78
N LEU A 33 1.22 -13.91 -4.73
CA LEU A 33 2.15 -14.84 -5.38
C LEU A 33 2.13 -16.24 -4.75
N ARG A 34 1.83 -16.34 -3.46
CA ARG A 34 1.68 -17.63 -2.77
C ARG A 34 0.26 -18.19 -2.82
N ASP A 35 -0.65 -17.51 -3.52
CA ASP A 35 -2.08 -17.81 -3.53
C ASP A 35 -2.76 -17.86 -2.15
N ASP A 36 -2.10 -17.29 -1.15
CA ASP A 36 -2.56 -17.28 0.23
C ASP A 36 -2.27 -15.90 0.86
N LEU A 37 -3.24 -15.01 0.74
CA LEU A 37 -3.17 -13.69 1.38
C LEU A 37 -3.86 -13.73 2.73
N ALA A 38 -3.06 -13.81 3.79
CA ALA A 38 -3.53 -13.75 5.16
C ALA A 38 -3.86 -12.30 5.58
N VAL A 39 -5.12 -12.00 5.86
CA VAL A 39 -5.55 -10.69 6.39
C VAL A 39 -5.99 -10.87 7.84
N PRO A 40 -5.45 -10.09 8.79
CA PRO A 40 -5.85 -10.20 10.18
C PRO A 40 -7.33 -9.87 10.33
N ALA A 41 -8.11 -10.79 10.91
CA ALA A 41 -9.49 -10.51 11.24
C ALA A 41 -9.54 -9.43 12.34
N SER A 42 -10.42 -8.45 12.16
CA SER A 42 -10.74 -7.49 13.21
C SER A 42 -11.05 -8.23 14.52
N ARG A 43 -10.49 -7.76 15.64
CA ARG A 43 -10.79 -8.26 17.01
C ARG A 43 -12.29 -8.39 17.30
N ARG A 44 -13.13 -7.64 16.57
CA ARG A 44 -14.58 -7.62 16.71
C ARG A 44 -15.28 -8.81 16.03
N TYR A 45 -14.67 -9.43 15.02
CA TYR A 45 -15.26 -10.49 14.19
C TYR A 45 -14.45 -11.79 14.15
N GLY A 46 -13.25 -11.79 14.72
CA GLY A 46 -12.44 -12.98 14.97
C GLY A 46 -11.47 -12.68 16.10
N GLY A 47 -11.32 -13.61 17.04
CA GLY A 47 -10.34 -13.48 18.13
C GLY A 47 -8.95 -13.12 17.60
N ALA A 48 -8.09 -12.53 18.45
CA ALA A 48 -6.80 -11.93 18.08
C ALA A 48 -5.77 -12.87 17.39
N LYS A 49 -6.15 -14.10 17.05
CA LYS A 49 -5.35 -15.12 16.37
C LYS A 49 -5.99 -15.65 15.08
N HIS A 50 -7.13 -15.14 14.64
CA HIS A 50 -7.78 -15.59 13.40
C HIS A 50 -7.35 -14.71 12.22
N TYR A 51 -6.81 -15.36 11.20
CA TYR A 51 -6.49 -14.76 9.90
C TYR A 51 -7.50 -15.28 8.87
N TYR A 52 -7.98 -14.38 8.01
CA TYR A 52 -8.71 -14.78 6.80
C TYR A 52 -7.70 -14.99 5.69
N HIS A 53 -7.71 -16.20 5.12
CA HIS A 53 -6.85 -16.60 4.02
C HIS A 53 -7.60 -16.43 2.71
N PHE A 54 -7.23 -15.43 1.92
CA PHE A 54 -7.84 -15.15 0.63
C PHE A 54 -7.03 -15.77 -0.51
N HIS A 55 -7.74 -16.31 -1.50
CA HIS A 55 -7.17 -17.03 -2.63
C HIS A 55 -7.75 -16.47 -3.94
N GLY A 56 -7.04 -16.69 -5.06
CA GLY A 56 -7.53 -16.36 -6.40
C GLY A 56 -7.96 -14.89 -6.52
N VAL A 57 -9.12 -14.64 -7.14
CA VAL A 57 -9.62 -13.28 -7.44
C VAL A 57 -9.77 -12.42 -6.19
N ALA A 58 -10.17 -13.00 -5.05
CA ALA A 58 -10.34 -12.25 -3.81
C ALA A 58 -8.99 -11.72 -3.27
N ALA A 59 -7.92 -12.51 -3.37
CA ALA A 59 -6.57 -12.08 -2.99
C ALA A 59 -6.10 -10.91 -3.86
N TRP A 60 -6.35 -10.96 -5.17
CA TRP A 60 -6.03 -9.89 -6.11
C TRP A 60 -6.79 -8.59 -5.81
N LEU A 61 -8.07 -8.67 -5.44
CA LEU A 61 -8.86 -7.49 -5.07
C LEU A 61 -8.34 -6.81 -3.80
N ILE A 62 -7.98 -7.59 -2.78
CA ILE A 62 -7.41 -7.05 -1.54
C ILE A 62 -6.04 -6.43 -1.80
N PHE A 63 -5.21 -7.08 -2.62
CA PHE A 63 -3.92 -6.53 -3.04
C PHE A 63 -4.08 -5.19 -3.78
N ALA A 64 -5.04 -5.06 -4.70
CA ALA A 64 -5.33 -3.79 -5.35
C ALA A 64 -5.68 -2.69 -4.32
N GLY A 65 -6.46 -3.03 -3.28
CA GLY A 65 -6.73 -2.14 -2.16
C GLY A 65 -5.46 -1.68 -1.42
N PHE A 66 -4.55 -2.61 -1.10
CA PHE A 66 -3.27 -2.28 -0.47
C PHE A 66 -2.38 -1.43 -1.37
N ALA A 67 -2.35 -1.71 -2.67
CA ALA A 67 -1.62 -0.92 -3.65
C ALA A 67 -2.15 0.52 -3.75
N CYS A 68 -3.47 0.71 -3.84
CA CYS A 68 -4.11 2.02 -3.86
C CYS A 68 -3.85 2.80 -2.56
N LEU A 69 -3.92 2.14 -1.41
CA LEU A 69 -3.63 2.76 -0.12
C LEU A 69 -2.16 3.17 -0.02
N GLY A 70 -1.23 2.29 -0.39
CA GLY A 70 0.21 2.59 -0.43
C GLY A 70 0.53 3.77 -1.34
N ALA A 71 -0.02 3.79 -2.54
CA ALA A 71 0.10 4.90 -3.50
C ALA A 71 -0.43 6.22 -2.91
N SER A 72 -1.56 6.18 -2.21
CA SER A 72 -2.15 7.36 -1.55
C SER A 72 -1.25 7.90 -0.43
N ILE A 73 -0.64 7.03 0.37
CA ILE A 73 0.32 7.43 1.40
C ILE A 73 1.55 8.09 0.78
N ILE A 74 2.11 7.50 -0.28
CA ILE A 74 3.28 8.04 -0.99
C ILE A 74 2.95 9.41 -1.58
N LEU A 75 1.77 9.59 -2.17
CA LEU A 75 1.32 10.87 -2.71
C LEU A 75 1.23 11.94 -1.62
N VAL A 76 0.70 11.59 -0.43
CA VAL A 76 0.63 12.51 0.72
C VAL A 76 2.03 12.89 1.20
N VAL A 77 2.95 11.93 1.31
CA VAL A 77 4.34 12.19 1.68
C VAL A 77 5.00 13.13 0.67
N TYR A 78 4.84 12.87 -0.63
CA TYR A 78 5.37 13.70 -1.69
C TYR A 78 4.87 15.14 -1.61
N ARG A 79 3.56 15.35 -1.41
CA ARG A 79 2.97 16.69 -1.25
C ARG A 79 3.51 17.43 -0.04
N ARG A 80 3.74 16.73 1.07
CA ARG A 80 4.35 17.30 2.28
C ARG A 80 5.78 17.75 2.03
N LEU A 81 6.57 16.95 1.32
CA LEU A 81 7.94 17.30 0.96
C LEU A 81 8.01 18.52 0.01
N LYS A 82 7.02 18.68 -0.88
CA LYS A 82 6.90 19.84 -1.75
C LYS A 82 6.22 21.06 -1.12
N ALA A 83 5.84 21.01 0.15
CA ALA A 83 5.09 22.08 0.84
C ALA A 83 3.79 22.52 0.12
N THR A 84 3.17 21.63 -0.66
CA THR A 84 1.90 21.88 -1.38
C THR A 84 0.77 20.99 -0.82
N PRO A 85 0.27 21.25 0.40
CA PRO A 85 -0.71 20.38 1.06
C PRO A 85 -2.12 20.46 0.46
N SER A 86 -2.52 21.59 -0.15
CA SER A 86 -3.87 21.84 -0.67
C SER A 86 -4.01 21.82 -2.20
N GLY A 87 -2.90 21.64 -2.93
CA GLY A 87 -2.94 21.57 -4.39
C GLY A 87 -3.57 20.27 -4.89
N MET A 88 -4.24 20.32 -6.06
CA MET A 88 -4.60 19.11 -6.80
C MET A 88 -3.37 18.23 -7.00
N ALA A 89 -3.53 16.91 -7.03
CA ALA A 89 -2.40 16.02 -7.31
C ALA A 89 -1.82 16.43 -8.66
N ASP A 90 -0.51 16.65 -8.74
CA ASP A 90 0.13 16.87 -10.03
C ASP A 90 -0.21 15.66 -10.93
N PRO A 91 -0.92 15.87 -12.06
CA PRO A 91 -1.37 14.77 -12.90
C PRO A 91 -0.21 13.93 -13.41
N ARG A 92 1.01 14.49 -13.50
CA ARG A 92 2.22 13.74 -13.86
C ARG A 92 2.61 12.73 -12.79
N VAL A 93 2.48 13.11 -11.52
CA VAL A 93 2.80 12.22 -10.39
C VAL A 93 1.74 11.13 -10.26
N ALA A 94 0.47 11.49 -10.43
CA ALA A 94 -0.61 10.51 -10.48
C ALA A 94 -0.43 9.53 -11.64
N LEU A 95 -0.04 10.02 -12.82
CA LEU A 95 0.26 9.20 -13.99
C LEU A 95 1.43 8.25 -13.71
N VAL A 96 2.58 8.75 -13.23
CA VAL A 96 3.77 7.94 -12.94
C VAL A 96 3.46 6.85 -11.91
N VAL A 97 2.77 7.19 -10.83
CA VAL A 97 2.37 6.23 -9.79
C VAL A 97 1.39 5.20 -10.35
N GLY A 98 0.42 5.64 -11.15
CA GLY A 98 -0.54 4.76 -11.81
C GLY A 98 0.12 3.79 -12.80
N THR A 99 1.01 4.28 -13.67
CA THR A 99 1.73 3.46 -14.65
C THR A 99 2.69 2.49 -13.97
N ALA A 100 3.42 2.92 -12.94
CA ALA A 100 4.31 2.05 -12.19
C ALA A 100 3.51 0.94 -11.48
N GLY A 101 2.39 1.29 -10.85
CA GLY A 101 1.49 0.31 -10.23
C GLY A 101 0.93 -0.70 -11.25
N ALA A 102 0.47 -0.23 -12.41
CA ALA A 102 -0.05 -1.09 -13.47
C ALA A 102 1.02 -2.06 -14.00
N LEU A 103 2.26 -1.59 -14.21
CA LEU A 103 3.37 -2.44 -14.65
C LEU A 103 3.71 -3.51 -13.61
N ILE A 104 3.73 -3.16 -12.33
CA ILE A 104 3.98 -4.13 -11.24
C ILE A 104 2.88 -5.21 -11.23
N ILE A 105 1.61 -4.81 -11.30
CA ILE A 105 0.48 -5.76 -11.33
C ILE A 105 0.57 -6.66 -12.57
N LEU A 106 0.83 -6.09 -13.74
CA LEU A 106 0.96 -6.86 -14.98
C LEU A 106 2.12 -7.87 -14.90
N THR A 107 3.26 -7.45 -14.34
CA THR A 107 4.43 -8.31 -14.17
C THR A 107 4.09 -9.49 -13.25
N MET A 108 3.39 -9.22 -12.15
CA MET A 108 2.94 -10.25 -11.20
C MET A 108 1.92 -11.22 -11.81
N LEU A 109 1.02 -10.73 -12.68
CA LEU A 109 0.09 -11.59 -13.41
C LEU A 109 0.83 -12.50 -14.38
N ILE A 110 1.82 -11.97 -15.09
CA ILE A 110 2.66 -12.76 -16.01
C ILE A 110 3.45 -13.82 -15.24
N THR A 111 4.13 -13.45 -14.16
CA THR A 111 4.91 -14.42 -13.37
C THR A 111 4.02 -15.54 -12.85
N LYS A 112 2.84 -15.20 -12.32
CA LYS A 112 1.90 -16.20 -11.84
C LYS A 112 1.36 -17.10 -12.95
N TRP A 113 1.06 -16.54 -14.12
CA TRP A 113 0.57 -17.30 -15.27
C TRP A 113 1.63 -18.24 -15.86
N VAL A 114 2.92 -17.86 -15.79
CA VAL A 114 4.03 -18.73 -16.23
C VAL A 114 4.27 -19.87 -15.24
N GLU A 115 3.99 -19.66 -13.96
CA GLU A 115 4.15 -20.67 -12.89
C GLU A 115 2.98 -21.67 -12.79
N SER A 116 1.84 -21.39 -13.43
CA SER A 116 0.62 -22.23 -13.43
C SER A 116 0.53 -23.15 -14.65
#